data_AF-A0A4Y9IX16-F1
#
_entry.id   AF-A0A4Y9IX16-F1
#
_cell.length_a   1.000
_cell.length_b   1.000
_cell.length_c   1.000
_cell.angle_alpha   90.00
_cell.angle_beta   90.00
_cell.angle_gamma   90.00
#
_symmetry.space_group_name_H-M   'P 1'
#
loop_
_entity.id
_entity.type
_entity.pdbx_description
1 polymer ?
#
loop_
_entity_poly.entity_id
_entity_poly.type
_entity_poly.pdbx_seq_one_letter_code
_entity_poly.pdbx_strand_id
1 'polypeptide(L)'
;MKKILLSAIAATIMCSCASVRTVTGMDEFVARYSNGYILDSDWDVVGYARNGYIMTERNEVVGRYANGYVYDCLDSVIAVYGNGCVYSDRALWDIYDRIDMSNYIKAQKGR
;
A
#
# COMPACT_ATOMS: atom_id res chain seq x y z
N MET A 1 0.36 -0.62 -46.08
CA MET A 1 -0.91 -0.87 -45.37
C MET A 1 -0.74 -2.06 -44.43
N LYS A 2 -1.00 -1.83 -43.13
CA LYS A 2 -1.36 -2.80 -42.07
C LYS A 2 -0.45 -4.04 -41.91
N LYS A 3 0.37 -4.08 -40.85
CA LYS A 3 0.66 -5.29 -40.03
C LYS A 3 1.74 -5.16 -38.92
N ILE A 4 2.22 -3.96 -38.56
CA ILE A 4 3.23 -3.83 -37.47
C ILE A 4 2.65 -3.21 -36.18
N LEU A 5 1.34 -2.92 -36.13
CA LEU A 5 0.71 -2.23 -34.99
C LEU A 5 -0.07 -3.15 -34.02
N LEU A 6 0.13 -4.47 -34.06
CA LEU A 6 -0.61 -5.41 -33.19
C LEU A 6 0.25 -6.07 -32.10
N SER A 7 1.58 -6.00 -32.18
CA SER A 7 2.46 -6.65 -31.20
C SER A 7 2.67 -5.86 -29.91
N ALA A 8 2.51 -4.54 -29.93
CA ALA A 8 2.79 -3.69 -28.77
C ALA A 8 1.59 -3.55 -27.82
N ILE A 9 0.37 -3.85 -28.29
CA ILE A 9 -0.86 -3.74 -27.49
C ILE A 9 -1.12 -5.04 -26.70
N ALA A 10 -0.59 -6.17 -27.15
CA ALA A 10 -0.71 -7.43 -26.42
C ALA A 10 0.23 -7.51 -25.18
N ALA A 11 1.35 -6.77 -25.19
CA ALA A 11 2.30 -6.75 -24.08
C ALA A 11 1.88 -5.82 -22.92
N THR A 12 0.94 -4.89 -23.15
CA THR A 12 0.42 -3.98 -22.12
C THR A 12 -0.84 -4.48 -21.40
N ILE A 13 -1.40 -5.63 -21.82
CA ILE A 13 -2.62 -6.21 -21.24
C ILE A 13 -2.32 -7.36 -20.26
N MET A 14 -1.05 -7.74 -20.08
CA MET A 14 -0.62 -8.81 -19.16
C MET A 14 0.14 -8.30 -17.91
N CYS A 15 -0.14 -7.08 -17.45
CA CYS A 15 0.34 -6.61 -16.15
C CYS A 15 -0.76 -5.96 -15.31
N SER A 16 -1.94 -6.59 -15.30
CA SER A 16 -3.04 -6.20 -14.40
C SER A 16 -3.71 -7.44 -13.83
N CYS A 17 -2.89 -8.41 -13.40
CA CYS A 17 -3.32 -9.40 -12.42
C CYS A 17 -2.81 -8.97 -11.03
N ALA A 18 -3.00 -7.70 -10.67
CA ALA A 18 -2.92 -7.31 -9.27
C ALA A 18 -4.11 -7.97 -8.59
N SER A 19 -3.82 -9.02 -7.82
CA SER A 19 -4.78 -9.78 -7.04
C SER A 19 -5.74 -8.82 -6.34
N VAL A 20 -7.01 -8.81 -6.74
CA VAL A 20 -8.10 -8.38 -5.87
C VAL A 20 -8.13 -9.42 -4.75
N ARG A 21 -7.26 -9.24 -3.75
CA ARG A 21 -7.45 -9.91 -2.46
C ARG A 21 -8.83 -9.49 -2.02
N THR A 22 -9.71 -10.48 -1.87
CA THR A 22 -11.03 -10.25 -1.31
C THR A 22 -10.80 -9.62 0.06
N VAL A 23 -11.28 -8.38 0.22
CA VAL A 23 -11.04 -7.55 1.41
C VAL A 23 -11.94 -8.04 2.55
N THR A 24 -11.72 -9.27 2.98
CA THR A 24 -12.46 -9.94 4.04
C THR A 24 -11.55 -10.06 5.26
N GLY A 25 -12.03 -9.67 6.43
CA GLY A 25 -11.27 -9.80 7.69
C GLY A 25 -10.32 -8.63 8.01
N MET A 26 -10.58 -7.43 7.46
CA MET A 26 -9.85 -6.21 7.85
C MET A 26 -10.58 -5.47 8.97
N ASP A 27 -10.63 -6.08 10.15
CA ASP A 27 -11.34 -5.59 11.33
C ASP A 27 -10.42 -5.23 12.50
N GLU A 28 -9.14 -5.60 12.44
CA GLU A 28 -8.15 -5.21 13.44
C GLU A 28 -7.77 -3.73 13.27
N PHE A 29 -7.85 -2.95 14.35
CA PHE A 29 -7.39 -1.56 14.33
C PHE A 29 -5.86 -1.51 14.23
N VAL A 30 -5.36 -0.70 13.31
CA VAL A 30 -3.94 -0.64 13.00
C VAL A 30 -3.37 0.75 13.25
N ALA A 31 -4.07 1.78 12.77
CA ALA A 31 -3.62 3.16 12.87
C ALA A 31 -4.78 4.14 12.81
N ARG A 32 -4.52 5.38 13.24
CA ARG A 32 -5.41 6.52 13.07
C ARG A 32 -4.79 7.51 12.09
N TYR A 33 -5.64 8.08 11.24
CA TYR A 33 -5.30 9.23 10.42
C TYR A 33 -5.81 10.50 11.07
N SER A 34 -4.96 11.51 11.19
CA SER A 34 -5.33 12.85 11.63
C SER A 34 -4.49 13.90 10.93
N ASN A 35 -5.13 14.78 10.15
CA ASN A 35 -4.49 15.95 9.53
C ASN A 35 -3.17 15.67 8.80
N GLY A 36 -3.10 14.56 8.05
CA GLY A 36 -1.89 14.17 7.31
C GLY A 36 -0.89 13.32 8.10
N TYR A 37 -1.15 13.05 9.38
CA TYR A 37 -0.37 12.13 10.22
C TYR A 37 -1.05 10.77 10.30
N ILE A 38 -0.22 9.73 10.29
CA ILE A 38 -0.60 8.35 10.59
C ILE A 38 -0.03 8.06 11.98
N LEU A 39 -0.93 7.64 12.88
CA LEU A 39 -0.68 7.48 14.30
C LEU A 39 -0.94 6.04 14.70
N ASP A 40 -0.11 5.47 15.56
CA ASP A 40 -0.36 4.15 16.13
C ASP A 40 -1.42 4.20 17.26
N SER A 41 -1.53 3.12 18.03
CA SER A 41 -2.45 3.03 19.18
C SER A 41 -2.08 3.98 20.33
N ASP A 42 -0.81 4.38 20.43
CA ASP A 42 -0.27 5.22 21.50
C ASP A 42 -0.21 6.71 21.11
N TRP A 43 -0.71 7.05 19.92
CA TRP A 43 -0.69 8.39 19.32
C TRP A 43 0.69 8.86 18.83
N ASP A 44 1.64 7.94 18.68
CA ASP A 44 2.94 8.26 18.11
C ASP A 44 2.85 8.33 16.58
N VAL A 45 3.61 9.27 16.00
CA VAL A 45 3.65 9.44 14.55
C VAL A 45 4.48 8.33 13.93
N VAL A 46 3.82 7.48 13.15
CA VAL A 46 4.45 6.37 12.43
C VAL A 46 4.54 6.63 10.92
N GLY A 47 3.90 7.68 10.41
CA GLY A 47 3.99 8.03 9.00
C GLY A 47 3.14 9.24 8.63
N TYR A 48 3.17 9.56 7.34
CA TYR A 48 2.46 10.72 6.79
C TYR A 48 1.61 10.31 5.59
N ALA A 49 0.46 10.95 5.45
CA ALA A 49 -0.39 10.83 4.29
C ALA A 49 -0.53 12.18 3.59
N ARG A 50 -0.15 12.26 2.31
CA ARG A 50 -0.18 13.48 1.50
C ARG A 50 -0.60 13.16 0.07
N ASN A 51 -1.63 13.85 -0.43
CA ASN A 51 -2.08 13.76 -1.82
C ASN A 51 -2.29 12.33 -2.35
N GLY A 52 -2.85 11.43 -1.53
CA GLY A 52 -3.06 10.03 -1.91
C GLY A 52 -1.86 9.11 -1.68
N TYR A 53 -0.73 9.63 -1.19
CA TYR A 53 0.48 8.85 -0.89
C TYR A 53 0.69 8.69 0.60
N ILE A 54 1.29 7.55 0.97
CA ILE A 54 1.80 7.26 2.31
C ILE A 54 3.31 7.40 2.27
N MET A 55 3.87 8.12 3.24
CA MET A 55 5.25 8.56 3.24
C MET A 55 5.91 8.32 4.59
N THR A 56 7.21 8.01 4.58
CA THR A 56 8.06 8.00 5.77
C THR A 56 8.40 9.43 6.23
N GLU A 57 9.03 9.56 7.40
CA GLU A 57 9.63 10.82 7.87
C GLU A 57 10.64 11.44 6.89
N ARG A 58 11.25 10.60 6.04
CA ARG A 58 12.22 11.03 5.02
C ARG A 58 11.56 11.44 3.70
N ASN A 59 10.24 11.53 3.65
CA ASN A 59 9.44 11.81 2.45
C ASN A 59 9.59 10.75 1.34
N GLU A 60 9.88 9.50 1.70
CA GLU A 60 9.89 8.39 0.75
C GLU A 60 8.47 7.84 0.60
N VAL A 61 7.99 7.66 -0.63
CA VAL A 61 6.67 7.08 -0.89
C VAL A 61 6.74 5.57 -0.69
N VAL A 62 5.90 5.07 0.20
CA VAL A 62 5.91 3.68 0.65
C VAL A 62 4.55 2.99 0.46
N GLY A 63 3.54 3.76 0.07
CA GLY A 63 2.24 3.23 -0.33
C GLY A 63 1.35 4.32 -0.87
N ARG A 64 0.12 3.95 -1.22
CA ARG A 64 -0.94 4.90 -1.60
C ARG A 64 -2.23 4.58 -0.89
N TYR A 65 -3.05 5.60 -0.70
CA TYR A 65 -4.42 5.44 -0.20
C TYR A 65 -5.39 6.04 -1.22
N ALA A 66 -6.44 5.30 -1.56
CA ALA A 66 -7.46 5.73 -2.50
C ALA A 66 -8.76 4.96 -2.28
N ASN A 67 -9.90 5.66 -2.35
CA ASN A 67 -11.24 5.07 -2.29
C ASN A 67 -11.49 4.18 -1.06
N GLY A 68 -10.97 4.56 0.10
CA GLY A 68 -11.12 3.77 1.35
C GLY A 68 -10.20 2.55 1.44
N TYR A 69 -9.23 2.41 0.53
CA TYR A 69 -8.24 1.34 0.55
C TYR A 69 -6.83 1.89 0.68
N VAL A 70 -5.98 1.13 1.35
CA VAL A 70 -4.55 1.34 1.45
C VAL A 70 -3.85 0.27 0.62
N TYR A 71 -2.91 0.71 -0.20
CA TYR A 71 -2.15 -0.12 -1.11
C TYR A 71 -0.67 -0.05 -0.78
N ASP A 72 0.01 -1.19 -0.86
CA ASP A 72 1.48 -1.19 -0.91
C ASP A 72 1.98 -0.68 -2.27
N CYS A 73 3.28 -0.56 -2.38
CA CYS A 73 3.99 -0.21 -3.62
C CYS A 73 3.85 -1.25 -4.76
N LEU A 74 3.27 -2.42 -4.49
CA LEU A 74 2.96 -3.46 -5.48
C LEU A 74 1.47 -3.43 -5.88
N ASP A 75 0.76 -2.36 -5.53
CA ASP A 75 -0.67 -2.16 -5.80
C ASP A 75 -1.60 -3.20 -5.17
N SER A 76 -1.13 -3.92 -4.14
CA SER A 76 -1.97 -4.83 -3.37
C SER A 76 -2.71 -4.08 -2.27
N VAL A 77 -4.00 -4.37 -2.08
CA VAL A 77 -4.75 -3.87 -0.92
C VAL A 77 -4.22 -4.55 0.35
N ILE A 78 -3.79 -3.75 1.32
CA ILE A 78 -3.20 -4.20 2.58
C ILE A 78 -3.94 -3.70 3.82
N ALA A 79 -4.83 -2.71 3.67
CA ALA A 79 -5.70 -2.22 4.72
C ALA A 79 -6.91 -1.47 4.13
N VAL A 80 -7.95 -1.30 4.94
CA VAL A 80 -9.07 -0.40 4.66
C VAL A 80 -8.98 0.85 5.53
N TYR A 81 -9.47 1.96 4.99
CA TYR A 81 -9.57 3.23 5.66
C TYR A 81 -11.05 3.63 5.79
N GLY A 82 -11.48 3.95 7.00
CA GLY A 82 -12.83 4.42 7.28
C GLY A 82 -12.89 5.23 8.57
N ASN A 83 -13.62 6.35 8.55
CA ASN A 83 -13.85 7.21 9.72
C ASN A 83 -12.57 7.64 10.46
N GLY A 84 -11.49 7.90 9.74
CA GLY A 84 -10.21 8.29 10.33
C GLY A 84 -9.40 7.13 10.92
N CYS A 85 -9.85 5.89 10.78
CA CYS A 85 -9.15 4.70 11.24
C CYS A 85 -8.73 3.82 10.06
N VAL A 86 -7.62 3.11 10.26
CA VAL A 86 -7.07 2.12 9.33
C VAL A 86 -7.21 0.74 9.97
N TYR A 87 -7.76 -0.21 9.21
CA TYR A 87 -7.98 -1.58 9.65
C TYR A 87 -7.36 -2.59 8.70
N SER A 88 -6.89 -3.71 9.22
CA SER A 88 -6.23 -4.75 8.44
C SER A 88 -6.52 -6.14 9.00
N ASP A 89 -6.11 -7.16 8.25
CA ASP A 89 -6.07 -8.57 8.67
C ASP A 89 -4.74 -8.91 9.37
N ARG A 90 -3.89 -7.90 9.64
CA ARG A 90 -2.53 -8.00 10.18
C ARG A 90 -2.15 -6.80 11.03
N ALA A 91 -1.18 -6.99 11.90
CA ALA A 91 -0.60 -5.93 12.73
C ALA A 91 0.06 -4.81 11.91
N LEU A 92 0.11 -3.59 12.46
CA LEU A 92 0.73 -2.39 11.87
C LEU A 92 2.10 -2.66 11.29
N TRP A 93 2.97 -3.34 12.04
CA TRP A 93 4.34 -3.58 11.64
C TRP A 93 4.46 -4.52 10.42
N ASP A 94 3.55 -5.48 10.25
CA ASP A 94 3.49 -6.33 9.05
C ASP A 94 3.08 -5.53 7.80
N ILE A 95 2.23 -4.51 7.99
CA ILE A 95 1.81 -3.59 6.93
C ILE A 95 2.97 -2.64 6.60
N TYR A 96 3.65 -2.13 7.63
CA TYR A 96 4.82 -1.27 7.49
C TYR A 96 6.00 -1.98 6.83
N ASP A 97 6.24 -3.26 7.10
CA ASP A 97 7.30 -4.06 6.44
C ASP A 97 7.03 -4.29 4.94
N ARG A 98 5.75 -4.29 4.51
CA ARG A 98 5.38 -4.31 3.08
C ARG A 98 5.47 -2.93 2.43
N ILE A 99 5.20 -1.89 3.22
CA ILE A 99 5.25 -0.49 2.82
C ILE A 99 6.72 -0.04 2.68
N ASP A 100 7.60 -0.40 3.63
CA ASP A 100 9.06 -0.23 3.55
C ASP A 100 9.73 -1.42 2.85
N MET A 101 9.59 -1.49 1.51
CA MET A 101 10.26 -2.48 0.67
C MET A 101 11.79 -2.48 0.79
N SER A 102 12.42 -1.50 1.44
CA SER A 102 13.87 -1.45 1.65
C SER A 102 14.36 -2.67 2.43
N ASN A 103 13.58 -3.16 3.40
CA ASN A 103 13.93 -4.34 4.19
C ASN A 103 13.46 -5.64 3.53
N TYR A 104 12.29 -5.65 2.89
CA TYR A 104 11.83 -6.79 2.09
C TYR A 104 12.79 -7.14 0.93
N ILE A 105 13.25 -6.13 0.17
CA ILE A 105 14.23 -6.33 -0.92
C ILE A 105 15.59 -6.80 -0.37
N LYS A 106 16.04 -6.28 0.78
CA LYS A 106 17.26 -6.77 1.45
C LYS A 106 17.11 -8.22 1.90
N ALA A 107 15.96 -8.60 2.45
CA ALA A 107 15.67 -9.96 2.89
C ALA A 107 15.57 -10.97 1.72
N GLN A 108 15.10 -10.54 0.55
CA GLN A 108 15.07 -11.37 -0.67
C GLN A 108 16.44 -11.46 -1.36
N LYS A 109 17.31 -10.44 -1.25
CA LYS A 109 18.67 -10.46 -1.82
C LYS A 109 19.71 -11.19 -0.96
N GLY A 110 19.36 -11.56 0.27
CA GLY A 110 20.20 -12.31 1.20
C GLY A 110 19.93 -13.83 1.23
N ARG A 111 19.16 -14.37 0.28
CA ARG A 111 18.90 -15.81 0.10
C ARG A 111 19.40 -16.28 -1.25
#